data_AF-A0AA43A4X5-F1
#
_entry.id   AF-A0AA43A4X5-F1
#
_cell.length_a   1.000
_cell.length_b   1.000
_cell.length_c   1.000
_cell.angle_alpha   90.00
_cell.angle_beta   90.00
_cell.angle_gamma   90.00
#
_symmetry.space_group_name_H-M   'P 1'
#
loop_
_entity.id
_entity.type
_entity.pdbx_description
1 polymer ?
#
loop_
_entity_poly.entity_id
_entity_poly.type
_entity_poly.pdbx_seq_one_letter_code
_entity_poly.pdbx_strand_id
1 'polypeptide(L)'
;MKSWLSFFVCVLLSLVLSACGRSQTVLDRVYVKNATNTRITDVRVRHEPTERYGSVNAILPHKSLDIGFSEHPLLTRKASVSWRDDDGREWTYTVALPYGRGVGKDGETMSLIYIIYPSGLINVHLLESVKNK
;
A
#
# COMPACT_ATOMS: atom_id res chain seq x y z
N MET A 1 -8.09 53.10 14.79
CA MET A 1 -8.16 51.77 15.44
C MET A 1 -8.85 50.68 14.60
N LYS A 2 -9.79 51.01 13.68
CA LYS A 2 -10.48 50.00 12.82
C LYS A 2 -9.60 49.27 11.79
N SER A 3 -8.52 49.87 11.31
CA SER A 3 -7.65 49.29 10.26
C SER A 3 -6.79 48.11 10.72
N TRP A 4 -6.49 48.02 12.02
CA TRP A 4 -5.60 46.98 12.56
C TRP A 4 -6.29 45.63 12.76
N LEU A 5 -7.61 45.64 13.05
CA LEU A 5 -8.42 44.42 13.11
C LEU A 5 -8.53 43.74 11.74
N SER A 6 -8.66 44.51 10.67
CA SER A 6 -8.77 43.95 9.31
C SER A 6 -7.48 43.25 8.86
N PHE A 7 -6.32 43.76 9.26
CA PHE A 7 -5.02 43.14 8.95
C PHE A 7 -4.86 41.79 9.68
N PHE A 8 -5.24 41.73 10.95
CA PHE A 8 -5.17 40.49 11.74
C PHE A 8 -6.09 39.39 11.19
N VAL A 9 -7.29 39.75 10.73
CA VAL A 9 -8.24 38.80 10.12
C VAL A 9 -7.70 38.25 8.79
N CYS A 10 -7.07 39.08 7.95
CA CYS A 10 -6.47 38.63 6.69
C CYS A 10 -5.26 37.71 6.89
N VAL A 11 -4.43 37.95 7.91
CA VAL A 11 -3.27 37.10 8.23
C VAL A 11 -3.71 35.75 8.82
N LEU A 12 -4.74 35.73 9.66
CA LEU A 12 -5.35 34.48 10.14
C LEU A 12 -5.98 33.66 9.01
N LEU A 13 -6.61 34.30 8.03
CA LEU A 13 -7.22 33.60 6.89
C LEU A 13 -6.17 32.94 5.96
N SER A 14 -5.02 33.57 5.78
CA SER A 14 -3.93 33.06 4.93
C SER A 14 -3.15 31.91 5.58
N LEU A 15 -3.11 31.84 6.91
CA LEU A 15 -2.57 30.69 7.65
C LEU A 15 -3.44 29.43 7.52
N VAL A 16 -4.77 29.57 7.39
CA VAL A 16 -5.69 28.42 7.22
C VAL A 16 -5.60 27.79 5.82
N LEU A 17 -5.29 28.60 4.79
CA LEU A 17 -5.13 28.13 3.40
C LEU A 17 -3.78 27.42 3.15
N SER A 18 -2.83 27.53 4.08
CA SER A 18 -1.52 26.88 3.99
C SER A 18 -1.53 25.43 4.50
N ALA A 19 -2.70 24.88 4.85
CA ALA A 19 -2.87 23.51 5.30
C ALA A 19 -2.71 22.51 4.12
N CYS A 20 -1.45 22.27 3.77
CA CYS A 20 -0.88 21.05 3.22
C CYS A 20 -1.71 20.33 2.14
N GLY A 21 -1.48 20.68 0.88
CA GLY A 21 -1.59 19.74 -0.23
C GLY A 21 -0.61 18.58 0.01
N ARG A 22 -1.09 17.49 0.61
CA ARG A 22 -0.29 16.28 0.83
C ARG A 22 -0.28 15.49 -0.46
N SER A 23 0.84 15.50 -1.17
CA SER A 23 1.03 14.61 -2.32
C SER A 23 0.90 13.15 -1.88
N GLN A 24 0.16 12.38 -2.68
CA GLN A 24 -0.20 11.00 -2.39
C GLN A 24 0.49 10.09 -3.39
N THR A 25 1.27 9.12 -2.89
CA THR A 25 1.81 8.03 -3.69
C THR A 25 0.66 7.24 -4.30
N VAL A 26 0.68 7.02 -5.62
CA VAL A 26 -0.33 6.23 -6.31
C VAL A 26 0.21 4.83 -6.54
N LEU A 27 -0.49 3.81 -6.07
CA LEU A 27 -0.21 2.43 -6.41
C LEU A 27 -0.75 2.16 -7.82
N ASP A 28 0.14 1.72 -8.71
CA ASP A 28 -0.20 1.22 -10.03
C ASP A 28 -0.62 -0.25 -9.97
N ARG A 29 0.14 -1.04 -9.20
CA ARG A 29 -0.04 -2.48 -9.10
C ARG A 29 0.32 -3.00 -7.72
N VAL A 30 -0.27 -4.13 -7.37
CA VAL A 30 0.03 -4.82 -6.12
C VAL A 30 0.21 -6.29 -6.39
N TYR A 31 1.36 -6.80 -5.98
CA TYR A 31 1.75 -8.19 -6.20
C TYR A 31 1.93 -8.93 -4.89
N VAL A 32 1.62 -10.22 -4.91
CA VAL A 32 2.05 -11.16 -3.88
C VAL A 32 3.01 -12.15 -4.52
N LYS A 33 4.20 -12.24 -3.96
CA LYS A 33 5.24 -13.21 -4.30
C LYS A 33 5.22 -14.33 -3.28
N ASN A 34 5.11 -15.55 -3.79
CA ASN A 34 5.38 -16.76 -3.01
C ASN A 34 6.88 -17.06 -3.08
N ALA A 35 7.62 -16.85 -2.00
CA ALA A 35 9.03 -17.25 -1.89
C ALA A 35 9.21 -18.61 -1.20
N THR A 36 8.12 -19.35 -0.96
CA THR A 36 8.19 -20.71 -0.44
C THR A 36 8.51 -21.72 -1.53
N ASN A 37 8.84 -22.95 -1.11
CA ASN A 37 9.08 -24.08 -2.01
C ASN A 37 7.79 -24.85 -2.36
N THR A 38 6.64 -24.43 -1.84
CA THR A 38 5.35 -25.09 -2.03
C THR A 38 4.35 -24.13 -2.65
N ARG A 39 3.27 -24.65 -3.21
CA ARG A 39 2.16 -23.81 -3.66
C ARG A 39 1.45 -23.26 -2.42
N ILE A 40 1.05 -21.99 -2.47
CA ILE A 40 0.11 -21.41 -1.51
C ILE A 40 -1.21 -21.13 -2.20
N THR A 41 -2.32 -21.28 -1.47
CA THR A 41 -3.68 -21.07 -1.98
C THR A 41 -4.45 -20.08 -1.15
N ASP A 42 -5.63 -19.67 -1.64
CA ASP A 42 -6.57 -18.79 -0.94
C ASP A 42 -5.91 -17.50 -0.43
N VAL A 43 -5.00 -16.95 -1.23
CA VAL A 43 -4.21 -15.77 -0.85
C VAL A 43 -5.09 -14.55 -0.90
N ARG A 44 -5.20 -13.84 0.22
CA ARG A 44 -6.01 -12.63 0.37
C ARG A 44 -5.17 -11.53 1.01
N VAL A 45 -5.31 -10.31 0.51
CA VAL A 45 -4.72 -9.12 1.10
C VAL A 45 -5.82 -8.13 1.34
N ARG A 46 -5.91 -7.60 2.56
CA ARG A 46 -6.85 -6.56 2.95
C ARG A 46 -6.08 -5.35 3.47
N HIS A 47 -6.35 -4.18 2.90
CA HIS A 47 -5.72 -2.93 3.28
C HIS A 47 -6.59 -2.12 4.24
N GLU A 48 -6.00 -1.64 5.33
CA GLU A 48 -6.70 -0.81 6.32
C GLU A 48 -6.14 0.62 6.34
N PRO A 49 -6.99 1.66 6.50
CA PRO A 49 -8.43 1.59 6.81
C PRO A 49 -9.34 1.57 5.58
N THR A 50 -8.81 1.45 4.36
CA THR A 50 -9.64 1.54 3.14
C THR A 50 -10.56 0.34 2.93
N GLU A 51 -10.35 -0.74 3.67
CA GLU A 51 -11.06 -2.02 3.58
C GLU A 51 -11.04 -2.70 2.20
N ARG A 52 -10.15 -2.24 1.33
CA ARG A 52 -9.94 -2.82 0.02
C ARG A 52 -9.31 -4.19 0.17
N TYR A 53 -9.82 -5.16 -0.58
CA TYR A 53 -9.30 -6.51 -0.59
C TYR A 53 -9.00 -6.97 -2.02
N GLY A 54 -7.99 -7.83 -2.14
CA GLY A 54 -7.57 -8.47 -3.38
C GLY A 54 -7.22 -9.92 -3.08
N SER A 55 -7.46 -10.82 -4.02
CA SER A 55 -7.27 -12.24 -3.80
C SER A 55 -6.84 -12.98 -5.04
N VAL A 56 -6.04 -14.02 -4.84
CA VAL A 56 -5.67 -14.99 -5.88
C VAL A 56 -5.81 -16.41 -5.34
N ASN A 57 -6.31 -17.31 -6.19
CA ASN A 57 -6.64 -18.67 -5.78
C ASN A 57 -5.38 -19.49 -5.45
N ALA A 58 -4.31 -19.33 -6.23
CA ALA A 58 -3.07 -20.08 -6.02
C ALA A 58 -1.86 -19.30 -6.55
N ILE A 59 -0.75 -19.37 -5.83
CA ILE A 59 0.56 -18.85 -6.27
C ILE A 59 1.55 -20.00 -6.21
N LEU A 60 2.11 -20.36 -7.38
CA LEU A 60 3.14 -21.40 -7.49
C LEU A 60 4.44 -20.98 -6.77
N PRO A 61 5.30 -21.95 -6.39
CA PRO A 61 6.60 -21.66 -5.79
C PRO A 61 7.40 -20.65 -6.61
N HIS A 62 7.99 -19.67 -5.93
CA HIS A 62 8.85 -18.64 -6.52
C HIS A 62 8.19 -17.76 -7.59
N LYS A 63 6.85 -17.75 -7.66
CA LYS A 63 6.07 -16.90 -8.59
C LYS A 63 5.41 -15.74 -7.87
N SER A 64 5.03 -14.73 -8.65
CA SER A 64 4.27 -13.56 -8.20
C SER A 64 2.98 -13.45 -8.99
N LEU A 65 1.90 -13.01 -8.34
CA LEU A 65 0.64 -12.67 -9.00
C LEU A 65 0.17 -11.28 -8.58
N ASP A 66 -0.44 -10.57 -9.52
CA ASP A 66 -1.16 -9.33 -9.25
C ASP A 66 -2.50 -9.66 -8.58
N ILE A 67 -2.88 -8.89 -7.56
CA ILE A 67 -4.08 -9.10 -6.76
C ILE A 67 -5.18 -8.04 -7.02
N GLY A 68 -5.02 -7.19 -8.02
CA GLY A 68 -6.10 -6.36 -8.58
C GLY A 68 -6.29 -4.99 -7.92
N PHE A 69 -5.28 -4.47 -7.21
CA PHE A 69 -5.31 -3.11 -6.68
C PHE A 69 -4.60 -2.15 -7.64
N SER A 70 -5.26 -1.76 -8.73
CA SER A 70 -4.66 -0.85 -9.71
C SER A 70 -5.14 0.59 -9.56
N GLU A 71 -4.23 1.56 -9.69
CA GLU A 71 -4.51 3.01 -9.80
C GLU A 71 -5.16 3.68 -8.58
N HIS A 72 -4.62 3.47 -7.38
CA HIS A 72 -5.19 4.07 -6.18
C HIS A 72 -4.17 4.74 -5.26
N PRO A 73 -4.53 5.86 -4.62
CA PRO A 73 -3.69 6.46 -3.59
C PRO A 73 -3.41 5.47 -2.45
N LEU A 74 -2.14 5.36 -2.05
CA LEU A 74 -1.71 4.60 -0.88
C LEU A 74 -2.14 5.33 0.40
N LEU A 75 -3.42 5.22 0.75
CA LEU A 75 -4.00 5.74 1.99
C LEU A 75 -3.95 4.73 3.14
N THR A 76 -3.22 3.64 2.94
CA THR A 76 -3.29 2.43 3.75
C THR A 76 -2.09 2.39 4.68
N ARG A 77 -2.34 2.08 5.95
CA ARG A 77 -1.31 2.10 7.01
C ARG A 77 -0.77 0.71 7.29
N LYS A 78 -1.60 -0.31 7.09
CA LYS A 78 -1.29 -1.70 7.31
C LYS A 78 -2.09 -2.57 6.34
N ALA A 79 -1.60 -3.77 6.14
CA ALA A 79 -2.31 -4.80 5.39
C ALA A 79 -2.32 -6.10 6.18
N SER A 80 -3.46 -6.77 6.15
CA SER A 80 -3.63 -8.13 6.65
C SER A 80 -3.54 -9.08 5.45
N VAL A 81 -2.59 -9.99 5.47
CA VAL A 81 -2.37 -10.97 4.40
C VAL A 81 -2.65 -12.36 4.97
N SER A 82 -3.50 -13.12 4.30
CA SER A 82 -3.80 -14.51 4.68
C SER A 82 -3.60 -15.44 3.51
N TRP A 83 -3.22 -16.69 3.78
CA TRP A 83 -3.05 -17.74 2.77
C TRP A 83 -3.17 -19.12 3.43
N ARG A 84 -3.29 -20.15 2.61
CA ARG A 84 -3.22 -21.54 3.02
C ARG A 84 -1.97 -22.19 2.42
N ASP A 85 -1.24 -22.95 3.22
CA ASP A 85 -0.11 -23.75 2.73
C ASP A 85 -0.57 -25.10 2.16
N ASP A 86 0.35 -25.86 1.58
CA ASP A 86 0.05 -27.14 0.92
C ASP A 86 -0.32 -28.26 1.92
N ASP A 87 0.01 -28.07 3.22
CA ASP A 87 -0.45 -28.95 4.32
C ASP A 87 -1.89 -28.60 4.77
N GLY A 88 -2.50 -27.57 4.17
CA GLY A 88 -3.84 -27.09 4.50
C GLY A 88 -3.89 -26.14 5.69
N ARG A 89 -2.76 -25.73 6.26
CA ARG A 89 -2.73 -24.79 7.40
C ARG A 89 -3.03 -23.38 6.92
N GLU A 90 -3.85 -22.68 7.67
CA GLU A 90 -4.20 -21.29 7.42
C GLU A 90 -3.26 -20.36 8.17
N TRP A 91 -2.76 -19.35 7.45
CA TRP A 91 -1.85 -18.35 7.96
C TRP A 91 -2.47 -16.97 7.80
N THR A 92 -2.21 -16.08 8.75
CA THR A 92 -2.55 -14.66 8.65
C THR A 92 -1.44 -13.84 9.28
N TYR A 93 -1.02 -12.79 8.58
CA TYR A 93 0.04 -11.89 9.01
C TYR A 93 -0.34 -10.45 8.72
N THR A 94 -0.21 -9.59 9.73
CA THR A 94 -0.45 -8.15 9.60
C THR A 94 0.88 -7.43 9.47
N VAL A 95 1.03 -6.67 8.39
CA VAL A 95 2.25 -5.94 8.08
C VAL A 95 1.97 -4.44 7.99
N ALA A 96 2.85 -3.64 8.58
CA ALA A 96 2.83 -2.19 8.42
C ALA A 96 3.25 -1.83 6.99
N LEU A 97 2.49 -0.95 6.35
CA LEU A 97 2.85 -0.46 5.02
C LEU A 97 3.74 0.77 5.15
N PRO A 98 4.69 0.96 4.22
CA PRO A 98 5.52 2.16 4.19
C PRO A 98 4.65 3.37 3.82
N TYR A 99 4.01 3.95 4.83
CA TYR A 99 3.14 5.12 4.74
C TYR A 99 3.90 6.35 5.23
N GLY A 100 4.07 7.38 4.40
CA GLY A 100 4.72 8.62 4.83
C GLY A 100 5.33 9.48 3.73
N ARG A 101 5.84 10.66 4.13
CA ARG A 101 6.56 11.60 3.25
C ARG A 101 7.81 10.92 2.66
N GLY A 102 8.04 11.09 1.35
CA GLY A 102 9.25 10.63 0.66
C GLY A 102 9.15 9.22 0.05
N VAL A 103 7.98 8.59 0.14
CA VAL A 103 7.72 7.27 -0.46
C VAL A 103 7.28 7.48 -1.92
N GLY A 104 8.26 7.77 -2.79
CA GLY A 104 8.04 8.16 -4.18
C GLY A 104 7.95 9.66 -4.40
N LYS A 105 8.30 10.10 -5.63
CA LYS A 105 8.13 11.49 -6.06
C LYS A 105 6.66 11.78 -6.38
N ASP A 106 6.29 13.05 -6.32
CA ASP A 106 4.93 13.49 -6.62
C ASP A 106 4.50 13.05 -8.03
N GLY A 107 3.35 12.37 -8.13
CA GLY A 107 2.83 11.82 -9.38
C GLY A 107 3.48 10.51 -9.85
N GLU A 108 4.44 9.97 -9.09
CA GLU A 108 5.07 8.69 -9.39
C GLU A 108 4.13 7.52 -9.04
N THR A 109 4.05 6.57 -9.97
CA THR A 109 3.24 5.37 -9.81
C THR A 109 4.13 4.26 -9.28
N MET A 110 3.70 3.63 -8.19
CA MET A 110 4.49 2.66 -7.44
C MET A 110 3.85 1.27 -7.49
N SER A 111 4.68 0.23 -7.47
CA SER A 111 4.28 -1.16 -7.29
C SER A 111 4.53 -1.59 -5.84
N LEU A 112 3.50 -2.15 -5.19
CA LEU A 112 3.61 -2.73 -3.85
C LEU A 112 3.76 -4.24 -3.96
N ILE A 113 4.77 -4.81 -3.32
CA ILE A 113 5.08 -6.24 -3.40
C ILE A 113 5.11 -6.84 -2.00
N TYR A 114 4.21 -7.79 -1.74
CA TYR A 114 4.24 -8.65 -0.57
C TYR A 114 5.06 -9.90 -0.88
N ILE A 115 6.00 -10.29 -0.02
CA ILE A 115 6.80 -11.50 -0.19
C ILE A 115 6.53 -12.43 1.00
N ILE A 116 5.92 -13.58 0.73
CA ILE A 116 5.63 -14.62 1.73
C ILE A 116 6.80 -15.60 1.78
N TYR A 117 7.43 -15.72 2.95
CA TYR A 117 8.59 -16.61 3.16
C TYR A 117 8.20 -17.96 3.79
N PRO A 118 9.04 -19.01 3.66
CA PRO A 118 8.81 -20.31 4.30
C PRO A 118 8.59 -20.25 5.82
N SER A 119 9.11 -19.22 6.49
CA SER A 119 8.94 -19.01 7.93
C SER A 119 7.54 -18.52 8.32
N GLY A 120 6.67 -18.22 7.35
CA GLY A 120 5.38 -17.55 7.58
C GLY A 120 5.50 -16.03 7.78
N LEU A 121 6.70 -15.47 7.65
CA LEU A 121 6.92 -14.02 7.69
C LEU A 121 6.62 -13.38 6.34
N ILE A 122 6.20 -12.11 6.37
CA ILE A 122 5.98 -11.30 5.18
C ILE A 122 6.83 -10.04 5.21
N ASN A 123 7.54 -9.79 4.11
CA ASN A 123 8.13 -8.48 3.83
C ASN A 123 7.31 -7.73 2.79
N VAL A 124 7.34 -6.40 2.89
CA VAL A 124 6.68 -5.50 1.95
C VAL A 124 7.69 -4.55 1.35
N HIS A 125 7.68 -4.43 0.03
CA HIS A 125 8.50 -3.50 -0.72
C HIS A 125 7.63 -2.59 -1.56
N LEU A 126 8.06 -1.33 -1.68
CA LEU A 126 7.52 -0.40 -2.65
C LEU A 126 8.61 -0.11 -3.68
N LEU A 127 8.30 -0.29 -4.95
CA LEU A 127 9.22 -0.09 -6.07
C LEU A 127 8.58 0.84 -7.10
N GLU A 128 9.39 1.63 -7.80
CA GLU A 128 8.92 2.44 -8.93
C GLU A 128 8.27 1.53 -10.00
N SER A 129 7.07 1.89 -10.46
CA SER A 129 6.39 1.11 -11.50
C SER A 129 7.06 1.38 -12.84
N VAL A 130 7.58 0.32 -13.47
CA VAL A 130 8.14 0.42 -14.82
C VAL A 130 6.98 0.57 -15.81
N LYS A 131 6.74 1.80 -16.29
CA LYS A 131 5.86 2.01 -17.45
C LYS A 131 6.53 1.41 -18.68
N ASN A 132 6.12 0.21 -19.08
CA ASN A 132 6.43 -0.28 -20.41
C ASN A 132 5.75 0.65 -21.42
N LYS A 133 6.56 1.43 -22.12
CA LYS A 133 6.14 2.33 -23.20
C LYS A 133 5.95 1.56 -24.50
#